data_AF-A0A1G4J5W8-F1
#
_entry.id   AF-A0A1G4J5W8-F1
#
_cell.length_a   1.000
_cell.length_b   1.000
_cell.length_c   1.000
_cell.angle_alpha   90.00
_cell.angle_beta   90.00
_cell.angle_gamma   90.00
#
_symmetry.space_group_name_H-M   'P 1'
#
loop_
_entity.id
_entity.type
_entity.pdbx_description
1 polymer ?
#
loop_
_entity_poly.entity_id
_entity_poly.type
_entity_poly.pdbx_seq_one_letter_code
_entity_poly.pdbx_strand_id
1 'polypeptide(L)'
;MSYNMPLDSPYVDEKKKQFNYKRRALQDRLGTFIAEHRKTVLAVFCALFVLFWFGSAQFSLFSRDPKIVLILAVNDGGGVHKWKGEQEWAIERISIQNKRAYAKRHGYGLTIKDLRTAKRYSHEYREGWQKVEILRQTMREFPNAEWFWWLDPETLIMEPQLSLEKHLFKRLDSLSYRILDDFNPLQLPLDIPYVDYSQEPELYITQDCGGFNLGSFFVKNSEWTKLLLDVWWDPVCYEQKHMLWEHREQDALEALYANEPWIREKTAFLPLRSINSFPSGACSEFSDDARYFYSEEDRDFVVNMAGCSFGRDCWGEMQHYGSIMESHAKRWWRRMY
;
A
#
# COMPACT_ATOMS: atom_id res chain seq x y z
N MET A 1 -34.77 -34.86 -68.69
CA MET A 1 -34.83 -33.87 -67.61
C MET A 1 -33.41 -33.41 -67.31
N SER A 2 -33.23 -32.08 -67.30
CA SER A 2 -32.06 -31.32 -66.82
C SER A 2 -30.71 -31.51 -67.54
N TYR A 3 -30.48 -30.67 -68.56
CA TYR A 3 -29.13 -30.20 -68.90
C TYR A 3 -28.68 -29.20 -67.81
N ASN A 4 -27.76 -29.61 -66.94
CA ASN A 4 -26.99 -28.66 -66.12
C ASN A 4 -25.64 -28.44 -66.79
N MET A 5 -25.52 -27.30 -67.49
CA MET A 5 -24.24 -26.74 -67.92
C MET A 5 -23.54 -26.15 -66.68
N PRO A 6 -22.31 -26.58 -66.33
CA PRO A 6 -21.50 -25.83 -65.38
C PRO A 6 -20.87 -24.64 -66.12
N LEU A 7 -21.47 -23.46 -65.94
CA LEU A 7 -20.74 -22.20 -66.05
C LEU A 7 -19.72 -22.10 -64.90
N ASP A 8 -18.61 -21.41 -65.16
CA ASP A 8 -17.58 -20.95 -64.23
C ASP A 8 -16.43 -21.91 -63.86
N SER A 9 -15.43 -21.99 -64.75
CA SER A 9 -14.08 -22.50 -64.43
C SER A 9 -12.89 -21.79 -65.11
N PRO A 10 -13.04 -20.83 -66.06
CA PRO A 10 -11.90 -20.00 -66.49
C PRO A 10 -11.65 -18.76 -65.61
N TYR A 11 -12.73 -18.13 -65.12
CA TYR A 11 -12.66 -16.81 -64.47
C TYR A 11 -12.05 -16.84 -63.06
N VAL A 12 -12.22 -17.95 -62.34
CA VAL A 12 -11.68 -18.14 -60.99
C VAL A 12 -10.16 -18.37 -61.02
N ASP A 13 -9.65 -19.03 -62.06
CA ASP A 13 -8.23 -19.36 -62.21
C ASP A 13 -7.40 -18.13 -62.65
N GLU A 14 -7.97 -17.27 -63.50
CA GLU A 14 -7.36 -15.97 -63.83
C GLU A 14 -7.27 -15.03 -62.63
N LYS A 15 -8.33 -14.94 -61.80
CA LYS A 15 -8.30 -14.14 -60.57
C LYS A 15 -7.23 -14.61 -59.59
N LYS A 16 -7.04 -15.93 -59.43
CA LYS A 16 -5.97 -16.50 -58.60
C LYS A 16 -4.58 -16.16 -59.14
N LYS A 17 -4.37 -16.23 -60.45
CA LYS A 17 -3.09 -15.84 -61.10
C LYS A 17 -2.80 -14.35 -60.95
N GLN A 18 -3.80 -13.49 -61.15
CA GLN A 18 -3.69 -12.04 -60.93
C GLN A 18 -3.39 -11.70 -59.47
N PHE A 19 -4.03 -12.38 -58.52
CA PHE A 19 -3.79 -12.20 -57.08
C PHE A 19 -2.37 -12.61 -56.69
N ASN A 20 -1.90 -13.76 -57.19
CA ASN A 20 -0.52 -14.23 -56.97
C ASN A 20 0.52 -13.32 -57.61
N TYR A 21 0.25 -12.76 -58.80
CA TYR A 21 1.13 -11.79 -59.46
C TYR A 21 1.20 -10.48 -58.68
N LYS A 22 0.07 -9.93 -58.23
CA LYS A 22 0.03 -8.72 -57.39
C LYS A 22 0.77 -8.93 -56.07
N ARG A 23 0.66 -10.13 -55.47
CA ARG A 23 1.36 -10.48 -54.23
C ARG A 23 2.88 -10.57 -54.43
N ARG A 24 3.34 -11.18 -55.52
CA ARG A 24 4.77 -11.21 -55.89
C ARG A 24 5.32 -9.81 -56.20
N ALA A 25 4.58 -9.00 -56.97
CA ALA A 25 4.98 -7.63 -57.27
C ALA A 25 5.09 -6.76 -56.01
N LEU A 26 4.23 -7.00 -55.01
CA LEU A 26 4.30 -6.32 -53.71
C LEU A 26 5.50 -6.80 -52.89
N GLN A 27 5.80 -8.10 -52.91
CA GLN A 27 6.98 -8.68 -52.26
C GLN A 27 8.29 -8.17 -52.87
N ASP A 28 8.36 -8.06 -54.19
CA ASP A 28 9.53 -7.54 -54.90
C ASP A 28 9.74 -6.04 -54.63
N ARG A 29 8.65 -5.25 -54.56
CA ARG A 29 8.70 -3.84 -54.14
C ARG A 29 9.14 -3.66 -52.70
N LEU A 30 8.69 -4.54 -51.79
CA LEU A 30 9.12 -4.50 -50.40
C LEU A 30 10.61 -4.89 -50.28
N GLY A 31 11.04 -5.91 -51.02
CA GLY A 31 12.42 -6.37 -51.03
C GLY A 31 13.39 -5.33 -51.58
N THR A 32 13.02 -4.64 -52.66
CA THR A 32 13.81 -3.54 -53.23
C THR A 32 13.87 -2.34 -52.30
N PHE A 33 12.76 -1.94 -51.69
CA PHE A 33 12.73 -0.87 -50.68
C PHE A 33 13.61 -1.19 -49.45
N ILE A 34 13.54 -2.43 -48.94
CA ILE A 34 14.40 -2.88 -47.83
C ILE A 34 15.87 -2.91 -48.24
N ALA A 35 16.19 -3.27 -49.49
CA ALA A 35 17.56 -3.29 -49.99
C ALA A 35 18.15 -1.88 -50.15
N GLU A 36 17.38 -0.94 -50.68
CA GLU A 36 17.77 0.49 -50.83
C GLU A 36 17.96 1.16 -49.46
N HIS A 37 17.07 0.86 -48.51
CA HIS A 37 17.06 1.46 -47.17
C HIS A 37 17.62 0.54 -46.07
N ARG A 38 18.49 -0.41 -46.43
CA ARG A 38 18.97 -1.47 -45.51
C ARG A 38 19.53 -0.96 -44.18
N LYS A 39 20.25 0.18 -44.19
CA LYS A 39 20.84 0.78 -42.97
C LYS A 39 19.77 1.39 -42.07
N THR A 40 18.80 2.09 -42.65
CA THR A 40 17.67 2.69 -41.93
C THR A 40 16.69 1.64 -41.43
N VAL A 41 16.40 0.60 -42.21
CA VAL A 41 15.57 -0.54 -41.77
C VAL A 41 16.25 -1.29 -40.63
N LEU A 42 17.56 -1.55 -40.72
CA LEU A 42 18.32 -2.14 -39.63
C LEU A 42 18.32 -1.27 -38.38
N ALA A 43 18.52 0.04 -38.52
CA ALA A 43 18.50 0.98 -37.39
C ALA A 43 17.13 1.03 -36.70
N VAL A 44 16.05 1.10 -37.48
CA VAL A 44 14.67 1.06 -36.96
C VAL A 44 14.37 -0.28 -36.31
N PHE A 45 14.79 -1.40 -36.92
CA PHE A 45 14.64 -2.72 -36.33
C PHE A 45 15.43 -2.85 -35.03
N CYS A 46 16.68 -2.40 -34.98
CA CYS A 46 17.47 -2.39 -33.74
C CYS A 46 16.85 -1.48 -32.68
N ALA A 47 16.33 -0.31 -33.04
CA ALA A 47 15.65 0.59 -32.12
C ALA A 47 14.37 -0.05 -31.57
N LEU A 48 13.54 -0.67 -32.42
CA LEU A 48 12.34 -1.40 -32.01
C LEU A 48 12.67 -2.65 -31.21
N PHE A 49 13.74 -3.36 -31.55
CA PHE A 49 14.23 -4.53 -30.82
C PHE A 49 14.73 -4.13 -29.43
N VAL A 50 15.48 -3.03 -29.32
CA VAL A 50 15.89 -2.45 -28.04
C VAL A 50 14.66 -1.98 -27.25
N LEU A 51 13.72 -1.26 -27.86
CA LEU A 51 12.47 -0.83 -27.20
C LEU A 51 11.56 -2.00 -26.80
N PHE A 52 11.64 -3.14 -27.48
CA PHE A 52 10.87 -4.35 -27.18
C PHE A 52 11.52 -5.17 -26.06
N TRP A 53 12.84 -5.40 -26.12
CA TRP A 53 13.60 -6.15 -25.12
C TRP A 53 13.85 -5.35 -23.84
N PHE A 54 14.21 -4.09 -23.97
CA PHE A 54 14.33 -3.12 -22.88
C PHE A 54 13.04 -2.32 -22.77
N GLY A 55 11.90 -3.01 -22.86
CA GLY A 55 10.53 -2.50 -22.74
C GLY A 55 10.40 -1.24 -21.88
N SER A 56 9.40 -0.42 -22.20
CA SER A 56 8.94 0.83 -21.55
C SER A 56 9.09 0.97 -20.02
N ALA A 57 9.40 -0.10 -19.29
CA ALA A 57 9.85 -0.12 -17.91
C ALA A 57 11.25 0.50 -17.66
N GLN A 58 12.20 0.46 -18.62
CA GLN A 58 13.55 1.02 -18.39
C GLN A 58 13.77 2.43 -18.96
N PHE A 59 12.97 2.87 -19.92
CA PHE A 59 12.92 4.27 -20.35
C PHE A 59 12.04 5.13 -19.42
N SER A 60 12.26 4.97 -18.12
CA SER A 60 11.81 5.91 -17.11
C SER A 60 12.85 7.05 -17.01
N LEU A 61 13.08 7.77 -18.10
CA LEU A 61 13.90 8.99 -18.06
C LEU A 61 13.24 10.12 -17.25
N PHE A 62 11.97 9.92 -16.84
CA PHE A 62 11.14 10.88 -16.10
C PHE A 62 10.22 10.22 -15.06
N SER A 63 10.57 9.07 -14.45
CA SER A 63 9.85 8.70 -13.21
C SER A 63 10.25 9.71 -12.15
N ARG A 64 9.36 10.66 -11.90
CA ARG A 64 9.46 11.52 -10.72
C ARG A 64 9.43 10.61 -9.50
N ASP A 65 10.31 10.88 -8.55
CA ASP A 65 10.27 10.18 -7.27
C ASP A 65 8.87 10.33 -6.65
N PRO A 66 8.31 9.25 -6.09
CA PRO A 66 6.98 9.30 -5.51
C PRO A 66 6.99 10.22 -4.29
N LYS A 67 6.04 11.17 -4.24
CA LYS A 67 5.86 12.04 -3.07
C LYS A 67 5.40 11.28 -1.83
N ILE A 68 4.62 10.21 -2.02
CA ILE A 68 4.08 9.40 -0.94
C ILE A 68 4.49 7.96 -1.19
N VAL A 69 5.01 7.31 -0.14
CA VAL A 69 5.46 5.91 -0.20
C VAL A 69 4.69 5.10 0.83
N LEU A 70 3.98 4.08 0.35
CA LEU A 70 3.36 3.07 1.18
C LEU A 70 4.41 2.05 1.62
N ILE A 71 4.37 1.68 2.89
CA ILE A 71 5.24 0.68 3.48
C ILE A 71 4.38 -0.48 3.93
N LEU A 72 4.72 -1.67 3.42
CA LEU A 72 4.11 -2.92 3.81
C LEU A 72 5.20 -3.90 4.22
N ALA A 73 5.22 -4.29 5.48
CA ALA A 73 6.14 -5.31 5.98
C ALA A 73 5.42 -6.67 6.03
N VAL A 74 5.84 -7.62 5.21
CA VAL A 74 5.24 -8.97 5.11
C VAL A 74 6.28 -10.03 5.44
N ASN A 75 5.83 -11.25 5.77
CA ASN A 75 6.73 -12.37 5.94
C ASN A 75 6.56 -13.39 4.81
N ASP A 76 7.32 -13.22 3.73
CA ASP A 76 7.18 -14.03 2.51
C ASP A 76 7.76 -15.45 2.63
N GLY A 77 8.20 -15.87 3.83
CA GLY A 77 8.81 -17.21 4.00
C GLY A 77 8.44 -17.97 5.27
N GLY A 78 7.66 -17.39 6.18
CA GLY A 78 7.39 -17.99 7.50
C GLY A 78 8.55 -17.80 8.49
N GLY A 79 8.33 -18.20 9.75
CA GLY A 79 9.33 -18.11 10.82
C GLY A 79 10.08 -19.43 11.02
N VAL A 80 11.15 -19.41 11.83
CA VAL A 80 11.90 -20.63 12.19
C VAL A 80 11.11 -21.52 13.15
N HIS A 81 10.34 -20.92 14.06
CA HIS A 81 9.58 -21.65 15.10
C HIS A 81 8.12 -21.93 14.72
N LYS A 82 7.56 -21.18 13.76
CA LYS A 82 6.18 -21.37 13.29
C LYS A 82 6.16 -21.26 11.77
N TRP A 83 5.74 -22.34 11.12
CA TRP A 83 5.43 -22.33 9.69
C TRP A 83 4.23 -21.44 9.43
N LYS A 84 4.30 -20.66 8.36
CA LYS A 84 3.22 -19.76 7.97
C LYS A 84 2.02 -20.56 7.49
N GLY A 85 0.86 -20.31 8.10
CA GLY A 85 -0.39 -21.02 7.78
C GLY A 85 -0.99 -20.57 6.45
N GLU A 86 -1.86 -21.39 5.84
CA GLU A 86 -2.54 -21.05 4.58
C GLU A 86 -3.33 -19.74 4.66
N GLN A 87 -3.97 -19.47 5.81
CA GLN A 87 -4.68 -18.22 6.07
C GLN A 87 -3.73 -17.02 6.08
N GLU A 88 -2.58 -17.11 6.76
CA GLU A 88 -1.58 -16.04 6.80
C GLU A 88 -1.04 -15.74 5.38
N TRP A 89 -0.79 -16.78 4.57
CA TRP A 89 -0.44 -16.61 3.16
C TRP A 89 -1.52 -15.89 2.35
N ALA A 90 -2.77 -16.25 2.59
CA ALA A 90 -3.88 -15.69 1.85
C ALA A 90 -4.14 -14.22 2.22
N ILE A 91 -4.07 -13.87 3.51
CA ILE A 91 -4.16 -12.50 4.02
C ILE A 91 -3.08 -11.62 3.38
N GLU A 92 -1.81 -12.04 3.45
CA GLU A 92 -0.71 -11.26 2.88
C GLU A 92 -0.88 -11.06 1.37
N ARG A 93 -1.27 -12.11 0.63
CA ARG A 93 -1.49 -12.02 -0.81
C ARG A 93 -2.58 -11.00 -1.15
N ILE A 94 -3.70 -10.99 -0.43
CA ILE A 94 -4.78 -10.01 -0.63
C ILE A 94 -4.26 -8.60 -0.31
N SER A 95 -3.59 -8.45 0.84
CA SER A 95 -3.05 -7.17 1.31
C SER A 95 -2.06 -6.55 0.33
N ILE A 96 -1.11 -7.35 -0.18
CA ILE A 96 -0.14 -6.95 -1.20
C ILE A 96 -0.85 -6.49 -2.47
N GLN A 97 -1.85 -7.25 -2.94
CA GLN A 97 -2.59 -6.90 -4.15
C GLN A 97 -3.38 -5.60 -3.97
N ASN A 98 -4.04 -5.43 -2.83
CA ASN A 98 -4.81 -4.23 -2.48
C ASN A 98 -3.90 -2.98 -2.49
N LYS A 99 -2.78 -3.01 -1.77
CA LYS A 99 -1.83 -1.90 -1.66
C LYS A 99 -1.12 -1.61 -2.98
N ARG A 100 -0.74 -2.65 -3.73
CA ARG A 100 -0.13 -2.52 -5.07
C ARG A 100 -1.10 -1.87 -6.07
N ALA A 101 -2.36 -2.28 -6.06
CA ALA A 101 -3.38 -1.68 -6.93
C ALA A 101 -3.62 -0.21 -6.59
N TYR A 102 -3.69 0.12 -5.29
CA TYR A 102 -3.86 1.49 -4.82
C TYR A 102 -2.67 2.39 -5.18
N ALA A 103 -1.45 1.95 -4.87
CA ALA A 103 -0.23 2.70 -5.18
C ALA A 103 -0.08 2.95 -6.69
N LYS A 104 -0.32 1.92 -7.51
CA LYS A 104 -0.29 2.03 -8.97
C LYS A 104 -1.33 3.02 -9.51
N ARG A 105 -2.52 3.07 -8.91
CA ARG A 105 -3.62 3.94 -9.35
C ARG A 105 -3.28 5.42 -9.17
N HIS A 106 -2.65 5.77 -8.05
CA HIS A 106 -2.39 7.17 -7.68
C HIS A 106 -0.94 7.61 -7.97
N GLY A 107 -0.09 6.71 -8.46
CA GLY A 107 1.33 7.00 -8.70
C GLY A 107 2.15 7.10 -7.42
N TYR A 108 1.72 6.44 -6.34
CA TYR A 108 2.46 6.36 -5.09
C TYR A 108 3.54 5.27 -5.16
N GLY A 109 4.60 5.45 -4.37
CA GLY A 109 5.58 4.40 -4.12
C GLY A 109 4.97 3.31 -3.26
N LEU A 110 5.41 2.06 -3.45
CA LEU A 110 5.12 0.96 -2.56
C LEU A 110 6.40 0.17 -2.32
N THR A 111 6.80 0.05 -1.07
CA THR A 111 7.88 -0.84 -0.66
C THR A 111 7.31 -2.02 0.12
N ILE A 112 7.71 -3.22 -0.28
CA ILE A 112 7.34 -4.46 0.39
C ILE A 112 8.61 -4.99 1.06
N LYS A 113 8.60 -5.08 2.39
CA LYS A 113 9.77 -5.49 3.18
C LYS A 113 9.57 -6.87 3.78
N ASP A 114 10.55 -7.74 3.58
CA ASP A 114 10.53 -9.11 4.10
C ASP A 114 11.01 -9.13 5.57
N LEU A 115 10.14 -9.62 6.46
CA LEU A 115 10.41 -9.78 7.89
C LEU A 115 11.01 -11.15 8.27
N ARG A 116 11.29 -12.04 7.31
CA ARG A 116 11.75 -13.41 7.56
C ARG A 116 12.99 -13.50 8.46
N THR A 117 14.00 -12.65 8.24
CA THR A 117 15.23 -12.68 9.06
C THR A 117 14.96 -12.21 10.49
N ALA A 118 14.00 -11.29 10.69
CA ALA A 118 13.60 -10.83 12.02
C ALA A 118 12.96 -11.96 12.84
N LYS A 119 12.16 -12.83 12.20
CA LYS A 119 11.58 -14.04 12.82
C LYS A 119 12.56 -15.20 13.00
N ARG A 120 13.77 -15.12 12.42
CA ARG A 120 14.72 -16.24 12.32
C ARG A 120 15.51 -16.50 13.61
N TYR A 121 15.68 -15.48 14.45
CA TYR A 121 16.60 -15.52 15.59
C TYR A 121 15.98 -15.09 16.92
N SER A 122 14.67 -14.90 16.99
CA SER A 122 14.07 -14.18 18.10
C SER A 122 13.28 -15.11 19.02
N HIS A 123 13.86 -15.38 20.20
CA HIS A 123 13.07 -15.62 21.41
C HIS A 123 12.33 -14.33 21.86
N GLU A 124 12.69 -13.21 21.24
CA GLU A 124 12.18 -11.86 21.46
C GLU A 124 11.16 -11.49 20.39
N TYR A 125 10.18 -10.68 20.76
CA TYR A 125 9.10 -10.26 19.87
C TYR A 125 9.51 -9.08 18.97
N ARG A 126 10.52 -9.29 18.11
CA ARG A 126 11.14 -8.26 17.26
C ARG A 126 10.24 -7.72 16.14
N GLU A 127 9.09 -8.32 15.89
CA GLU A 127 8.28 -8.05 14.69
C GLU A 127 7.72 -6.62 14.65
N GLY A 128 7.00 -6.19 15.70
CA GLY A 128 6.44 -4.83 15.76
C GLY A 128 7.54 -3.76 15.74
N TRP A 129 8.60 -4.01 16.50
CA TRP A 129 9.83 -3.25 16.54
C TRP A 129 10.48 -3.03 15.13
N GLN A 130 10.36 -3.96 14.17
CA GLN A 130 10.89 -3.75 12.81
C GLN A 130 10.28 -2.52 12.09
N LYS A 131 9.13 -2.00 12.54
CA LYS A 131 8.55 -0.74 12.03
C LYS A 131 9.59 0.37 11.94
N VAL A 132 10.38 0.53 13.00
CA VAL A 132 11.37 1.61 13.12
C VAL A 132 12.51 1.44 12.12
N GLU A 133 13.14 0.26 12.05
CA GLU A 133 14.25 0.03 11.11
C GLU A 133 13.79 0.05 9.66
N ILE A 134 12.62 -0.50 9.36
CA ILE A 134 12.04 -0.46 8.01
C ILE A 134 11.76 0.97 7.58
N LEU A 135 11.23 1.82 8.47
CA LEU A 135 11.03 3.23 8.18
C LEU A 135 12.37 3.90 7.86
N ARG A 136 13.41 3.70 8.68
CA ARG A 136 14.76 4.24 8.43
C ARG A 136 15.31 3.79 7.08
N GLN A 137 15.19 2.50 6.75
CA GLN A 137 15.60 1.96 5.46
C GLN A 137 14.82 2.61 4.31
N THR A 138 13.50 2.74 4.45
CA THR A 138 12.64 3.31 3.40
C THR A 138 12.93 4.80 3.19
N MET A 139 13.20 5.56 4.24
CA MET A 139 13.62 6.96 4.15
C MET A 139 14.94 7.13 3.37
N ARG A 140 15.87 6.17 3.50
CA ARG A 140 17.12 6.16 2.71
C ARG A 140 16.88 5.78 1.24
N GLU A 141 15.95 4.87 0.98
CA GLU A 141 15.58 4.44 -0.38
C GLU A 141 14.81 5.52 -1.14
N PHE A 142 13.99 6.30 -0.45
CA PHE A 142 13.16 7.36 -1.03
C PHE A 142 13.45 8.72 -0.37
N PRO A 143 14.65 9.29 -0.58
CA PRO A 143 15.07 10.52 0.11
C PRO A 143 14.21 11.74 -0.26
N ASN A 144 13.55 11.70 -1.43
CA ASN A 144 12.72 12.80 -1.96
C ASN A 144 11.21 12.61 -1.68
N ALA A 145 10.81 11.51 -1.02
CA ALA A 145 9.42 11.34 -0.59
C ALA A 145 9.10 12.35 0.52
N GLU A 146 7.87 12.85 0.53
CA GLU A 146 7.36 13.79 1.54
C GLU A 146 6.74 13.06 2.73
N TRP A 147 6.00 11.98 2.44
CA TRP A 147 5.28 11.20 3.44
C TRP A 147 5.50 9.70 3.26
N PHE A 148 5.62 9.00 4.38
CA PHE A 148 5.59 7.56 4.45
C PHE A 148 4.31 7.12 5.15
N TRP A 149 3.59 6.18 4.54
CA TRP A 149 2.38 5.60 5.11
C TRP A 149 2.66 4.15 5.47
N TRP A 150 2.74 3.86 6.76
CA TRP A 150 2.84 2.49 7.25
C TRP A 150 1.47 1.83 7.23
N LEU A 151 1.40 0.59 6.73
CA LEU A 151 0.22 -0.25 6.77
C LEU A 151 0.59 -1.68 7.15
N ASP A 152 -0.06 -2.20 8.19
CA ASP A 152 0.09 -3.61 8.59
C ASP A 152 -0.53 -4.56 7.53
N PRO A 153 -0.04 -5.82 7.43
CA PRO A 153 -0.56 -6.81 6.50
C PRO A 153 -2.06 -7.06 6.63
N GLU A 154 -2.61 -6.95 7.83
CA GLU A 154 -4.01 -7.21 8.17
C GLU A 154 -4.93 -6.02 7.84
N THR A 155 -4.45 -5.02 7.09
CA THR A 155 -5.24 -3.86 6.66
C THR A 155 -5.72 -3.97 5.20
N LEU A 156 -6.90 -3.41 4.92
CA LEU A 156 -7.43 -3.23 3.56
C LEU A 156 -7.82 -1.78 3.30
N ILE A 157 -7.39 -1.25 2.15
CA ILE A 157 -7.87 0.01 1.60
C ILE A 157 -9.20 -0.26 0.90
N MET A 158 -10.28 0.28 1.45
CA MET A 158 -11.67 0.01 1.04
C MET A 158 -12.15 0.96 -0.05
N GLU A 159 -11.59 2.15 -0.13
CA GLU A 159 -12.01 3.22 -1.04
C GLU A 159 -10.89 3.61 -2.03
N PRO A 160 -10.47 2.71 -2.93
CA PRO A 160 -9.28 2.90 -3.74
C PRO A 160 -9.37 4.06 -4.74
N GLN A 161 -10.56 4.59 -5.01
CA GLN A 161 -10.78 5.74 -5.88
C GLN A 161 -10.41 7.09 -5.24
N LEU A 162 -10.36 7.17 -3.91
CA LEU A 162 -9.94 8.40 -3.23
C LEU A 162 -8.42 8.44 -3.15
N SER A 163 -7.83 9.60 -3.44
CA SER A 163 -6.39 9.82 -3.23
C SER A 163 -6.14 10.27 -1.79
N LEU A 164 -4.93 10.07 -1.28
CA LEU A 164 -4.55 10.50 0.07
C LEU A 164 -4.60 12.01 0.23
N GLU A 165 -4.28 12.77 -0.82
CA GLU A 165 -4.37 14.23 -0.79
C GLU A 165 -5.81 14.70 -0.61
N LYS A 166 -6.75 14.04 -1.30
CA LYS A 166 -8.18 14.38 -1.22
C LYS A 166 -8.80 13.90 0.09
N HIS A 167 -8.50 12.67 0.49
CA HIS A 167 -9.08 12.04 1.67
C HIS A 167 -8.48 12.61 2.96
N LEU A 168 -7.17 12.74 3.03
CA LEU A 168 -6.45 13.03 4.27
C LEU A 168 -5.78 14.41 4.24
N PHE A 169 -4.78 14.62 3.39
CA PHE A 169 -3.84 15.74 3.55
C PHE A 169 -4.49 17.13 3.44
N LYS A 170 -5.51 17.31 2.59
CA LYS A 170 -6.26 18.58 2.51
C LYS A 170 -7.10 18.91 3.75
N ARG A 171 -7.32 17.93 4.63
CA ARG A 171 -8.23 18.06 5.78
C ARG A 171 -7.52 17.89 7.12
N LEU A 172 -6.20 17.69 7.15
CA LEU A 172 -5.45 17.40 8.38
C LEU A 172 -5.70 18.43 9.48
N ASP A 173 -5.70 19.72 9.17
CA ASP A 173 -5.92 20.79 10.16
C ASP A 173 -7.29 20.70 10.86
N SER A 174 -8.30 20.20 10.15
CA SER A 174 -9.67 20.05 10.68
C SER A 174 -9.98 18.66 11.22
N LEU A 175 -9.28 17.64 10.73
CA LEU A 175 -9.53 16.24 11.03
C LEU A 175 -8.70 15.77 12.22
N SER A 176 -7.49 16.30 12.35
CA SER A 176 -6.56 15.90 13.40
C SER A 176 -6.73 16.71 14.67
N TYR A 177 -6.40 16.10 15.80
CA TYR A 177 -6.40 16.73 17.11
C TYR A 177 -5.08 16.41 17.82
N ARG A 178 -4.67 17.30 18.73
CA ARG A 178 -3.38 17.20 19.44
C ARG A 178 -3.54 17.19 20.96
N ILE A 179 -4.61 17.81 21.43
CA ILE A 179 -5.02 17.87 22.83
C ILE A 179 -5.91 16.66 23.08
N LEU A 180 -5.71 15.99 24.21
CA LEU A 180 -6.39 14.73 24.56
C LEU A 180 -7.66 14.95 25.39
N ASP A 181 -8.44 15.98 25.08
CA ASP A 181 -9.67 16.36 25.79
C ASP A 181 -10.86 15.48 25.41
N ASP A 182 -11.05 15.20 24.12
CA ASP A 182 -12.20 14.44 23.62
C ASP A 182 -12.01 12.92 23.68
N PHE A 183 -10.81 12.43 23.39
CA PHE A 183 -10.51 11.00 23.32
C PHE A 183 -9.13 10.66 23.89
N ASN A 184 -9.13 9.96 25.03
CA ASN A 184 -7.95 9.61 25.81
C ASN A 184 -8.16 8.30 26.61
N PRO A 185 -8.25 7.14 25.95
CA PRO A 185 -8.50 5.83 26.58
C PRO A 185 -7.48 5.48 27.67
N LEU A 186 -6.23 5.92 27.50
CA LEU A 186 -5.13 5.65 28.43
C LEU A 186 -4.99 6.66 29.56
N GLN A 187 -5.84 7.69 29.62
CA GLN A 187 -5.78 8.76 30.62
C GLN A 187 -4.39 9.41 30.70
N LEU A 188 -3.75 9.60 29.55
CA LEU A 188 -2.47 10.29 29.45
C LEU A 188 -2.58 11.74 29.95
N PRO A 189 -1.50 12.34 30.47
CA PRO A 189 -1.51 13.75 30.86
C PRO A 189 -2.01 14.65 29.73
N LEU A 190 -2.94 15.55 30.05
CA LEU A 190 -3.51 16.49 29.07
C LEU A 190 -2.50 17.58 28.66
N ASP A 191 -1.64 17.97 29.58
CA ASP A 191 -0.60 18.96 29.37
C ASP A 191 0.72 18.49 30.02
N ILE A 192 1.83 18.85 29.39
CA ILE A 192 3.18 18.65 29.92
C ILE A 192 4.01 19.93 29.64
N PRO A 193 4.97 20.29 30.50
CA PRO A 193 5.76 21.51 30.32
C PRO A 193 6.51 21.55 28.98
N TYR A 194 6.74 22.76 28.45
CA TYR A 194 7.58 23.04 27.27
C TYR A 194 7.05 22.55 25.90
N VAL A 195 5.77 22.22 25.80
CA VAL A 195 5.15 21.83 24.51
C VAL A 195 4.82 23.06 23.69
N ASP A 196 5.27 23.11 22.43
CA ASP A 196 4.92 24.17 21.48
C ASP A 196 4.14 23.65 20.26
N TYR A 197 2.84 23.95 20.22
CA TYR A 197 1.97 23.58 19.11
C TYR A 197 2.00 24.55 17.92
N SER A 198 2.93 25.51 17.87
CA SER A 198 3.08 26.45 16.75
C SER A 198 3.46 25.78 15.43
N GLN A 199 4.15 24.63 15.49
CA GLN A 199 4.60 23.89 14.31
C GLN A 199 3.61 22.80 13.91
N GLU A 200 3.57 22.50 12.62
CA GLU A 200 2.78 21.39 12.07
C GLU A 200 3.26 20.03 12.63
N PRO A 201 2.32 19.11 12.89
CA PRO A 201 2.65 17.72 13.23
C PRO A 201 3.33 16.98 12.07
N GLU A 202 4.18 16.04 12.43
CA GLU A 202 4.98 15.23 11.51
C GLU A 202 4.72 13.73 11.67
N LEU A 203 4.06 13.33 12.77
CA LEU A 203 3.53 11.99 13.01
C LEU A 203 2.01 12.07 13.17
N TYR A 204 1.29 11.32 12.34
CA TYR A 204 -0.16 11.17 12.45
C TYR A 204 -0.50 9.71 12.74
N ILE A 205 -1.03 9.48 13.92
CA ILE A 205 -1.42 8.16 14.42
C ILE A 205 -2.90 8.15 14.78
N THR A 206 -3.42 6.99 15.15
CA THR A 206 -4.78 6.85 15.66
C THR A 206 -4.73 6.28 17.07
N GLN A 207 -5.80 6.47 17.84
CA GLN A 207 -6.01 5.77 19.09
C GLN A 207 -7.19 4.80 18.95
N ASP A 208 -7.11 3.66 19.62
CA ASP A 208 -8.16 2.64 19.67
C ASP A 208 -8.61 2.38 21.12
N CYS A 209 -9.25 1.23 21.38
CA CYS A 209 -9.71 0.88 22.72
C CYS A 209 -8.57 0.62 23.73
N GLY A 210 -7.35 0.34 23.26
CA GLY A 210 -6.19 0.00 24.06
C GLY A 210 -5.11 1.07 24.10
N GLY A 211 -5.20 2.14 23.30
CA GLY A 211 -4.19 3.19 23.27
C GLY A 211 -3.77 3.59 21.87
N PHE A 212 -2.48 3.80 21.64
CA PHE A 212 -1.95 4.18 20.33
C PHE A 212 -2.01 2.99 19.38
N ASN A 213 -2.59 3.19 18.20
CA ASN A 213 -2.60 2.17 17.16
C ASN A 213 -1.63 2.49 16.03
N LEU A 214 -0.70 1.56 15.79
CA LEU A 214 0.34 1.66 14.76
C LEU A 214 0.09 0.75 13.54
N GLY A 215 -1.14 0.27 13.35
CA GLY A 215 -1.53 -0.53 12.19
C GLY A 215 -1.67 0.27 10.90
N SER A 216 -1.97 1.56 11.01
CA SER A 216 -2.00 2.51 9.90
C SER A 216 -1.64 3.90 10.42
N PHE A 217 -0.48 4.42 10.02
CA PHE A 217 -0.01 5.73 10.46
C PHE A 217 0.91 6.40 9.43
N PHE A 218 1.02 7.73 9.51
CA PHE A 218 1.80 8.54 8.60
C PHE A 218 2.95 9.23 9.31
N VAL A 219 4.12 9.26 8.66
CA VAL A 219 5.26 10.07 9.10
C VAL A 219 5.79 10.93 7.97
N LYS A 220 6.14 12.18 8.29
CA LYS A 220 6.78 13.11 7.37
C LYS A 220 8.25 12.74 7.19
N ASN A 221 8.80 12.93 5.99
CA ASN A 221 10.23 12.81 5.78
C ASN A 221 10.95 14.06 6.30
N SER A 222 11.47 13.99 7.52
CA SER A 222 12.10 15.13 8.19
C SER A 222 13.25 14.69 9.11
N GLU A 223 14.04 15.66 9.55
CA GLU A 223 15.08 15.43 10.57
C GLU A 223 14.46 15.06 11.92
N TRP A 224 13.29 15.62 12.26
CA TRP A 224 12.57 15.23 13.47
C TRP A 224 12.16 13.76 13.45
N THR A 225 11.62 13.26 12.33
CA THR A 225 11.26 11.85 12.19
C THR A 225 12.49 10.96 12.33
N LYS A 226 13.64 11.34 11.75
CA LYS A 226 14.88 10.58 11.91
C LYS A 226 15.30 10.49 13.38
N LEU A 227 15.24 11.61 14.10
CA LEU A 227 15.54 11.66 15.54
C LEU A 227 14.55 10.82 16.36
N LEU A 228 13.25 10.92 16.07
CA LEU A 228 12.22 10.08 16.70
C LEU A 228 12.55 8.60 16.51
N LEU A 229 12.87 8.17 15.29
CA LEU A 229 13.17 6.75 15.02
C LEU A 229 14.43 6.27 15.76
N ASP A 230 15.44 7.14 15.95
CA ASP A 230 16.62 6.78 16.73
C ASP A 230 16.31 6.63 18.24
N VAL A 231 15.47 7.50 18.82
CA VAL A 231 15.05 7.43 20.23
C VAL A 231 14.04 6.31 20.47
N TRP A 232 13.14 6.08 19.52
CA TRP A 232 12.14 5.02 19.63
C TRP A 232 12.79 3.63 19.61
N TRP A 233 13.88 3.46 18.85
CA TRP A 233 14.70 2.24 18.85
C TRP A 233 15.70 2.15 20.03
N ASP A 234 15.66 3.07 21.00
CA ASP A 234 16.66 3.10 22.07
C ASP A 234 16.65 1.79 22.90
N PRO A 235 17.82 1.23 23.27
CA PRO A 235 17.91 0.00 24.05
C PRO A 235 17.17 0.03 25.40
N VAL A 236 16.95 1.20 26.01
CA VAL A 236 16.12 1.29 27.22
C VAL A 236 14.67 0.92 26.90
N CYS A 237 14.13 1.42 25.79
CA CYS A 237 12.79 1.09 25.33
C CYS A 237 12.73 -0.35 24.81
N TYR A 238 13.65 -0.72 23.93
CA TYR A 238 13.65 -2.01 23.24
C TYR A 238 14.13 -3.18 24.10
N GLU A 239 15.18 -3.06 24.91
CA GLU A 239 15.78 -4.19 25.65
C GLU A 239 15.32 -4.25 27.11
N GLN A 240 15.17 -3.12 27.80
CA GLN A 240 14.90 -3.12 29.24
C GLN A 240 13.41 -3.17 29.58
N LYS A 241 12.57 -2.46 28.82
CA LYS A 241 11.13 -2.33 29.12
C LYS A 241 10.22 -3.22 28.28
N HIS A 242 10.71 -3.84 27.20
CA HIS A 242 9.87 -4.67 26.31
C HIS A 242 9.25 -5.92 26.98
N MET A 243 9.77 -6.36 28.12
CA MET A 243 9.20 -7.44 28.94
C MET A 243 8.11 -6.96 29.90
N LEU A 244 8.03 -5.64 30.15
CA LEU A 244 7.02 -5.00 30.98
C LEU A 244 5.86 -4.45 30.15
N TRP A 245 6.15 -4.04 28.92
CA TRP A 245 5.21 -3.48 27.97
C TRP A 245 4.50 -4.59 27.18
N GLU A 246 3.18 -4.65 27.34
CA GLU A 246 2.33 -5.62 26.66
C GLU A 246 2.26 -5.35 25.15
N HIS A 247 2.13 -4.08 24.76
CA HIS A 247 2.06 -3.65 23.36
C HIS A 247 3.38 -3.06 22.82
N ARG A 248 4.47 -3.22 23.59
CA ARG A 248 5.86 -3.10 23.12
C ARG A 248 6.19 -1.76 22.45
N GLU A 249 6.32 -1.72 21.12
CA GLU A 249 6.68 -0.49 20.42
C GLU A 249 5.59 0.58 20.53
N GLN A 250 4.32 0.16 20.70
CA GLN A 250 3.19 1.06 20.96
C GLN A 250 3.36 1.71 22.34
N ASP A 251 3.47 0.90 23.40
CA ASP A 251 3.70 1.37 24.77
C ASP A 251 4.97 2.25 24.88
N ALA A 252 6.01 1.94 24.11
CA ALA A 252 7.22 2.74 24.04
C ALA A 252 6.95 4.14 23.49
N LEU A 253 6.19 4.24 22.38
CA LEU A 253 5.81 5.53 21.79
C LEU A 253 4.87 6.30 22.71
N GLU A 254 3.96 5.63 23.41
CA GLU A 254 3.07 6.23 24.41
C GLU A 254 3.87 6.83 25.56
N ALA A 255 4.85 6.09 26.09
CA ALA A 255 5.73 6.57 27.14
C ALA A 255 6.55 7.77 26.67
N LEU A 256 7.10 7.72 25.46
CA LEU A 256 7.82 8.85 24.86
C LEU A 256 6.90 10.06 24.69
N TYR A 257 5.70 9.89 24.14
CA TYR A 257 4.71 10.96 23.97
C TYR A 257 4.27 11.58 25.32
N ALA A 258 4.16 10.77 26.37
CA ALA A 258 3.73 11.23 27.69
C ALA A 258 4.81 12.03 28.44
N ASN A 259 6.09 11.83 28.10
CA ASN A 259 7.22 12.40 28.86
C ASN A 259 8.07 13.39 28.06
N GLU A 260 8.08 13.32 26.73
CA GLU A 260 8.98 14.11 25.87
C GLU A 260 8.21 15.21 25.11
N PRO A 261 8.37 16.51 25.48
CA PRO A 261 7.63 17.61 24.85
C PRO A 261 7.85 17.72 23.35
N TRP A 262 9.08 17.52 22.88
CA TRP A 262 9.46 17.60 21.46
C TRP A 262 8.86 16.48 20.61
N ILE A 263 8.45 15.36 21.21
CA ILE A 263 7.69 14.29 20.53
C ILE A 263 6.20 14.63 20.52
N ARG A 264 5.68 15.07 21.67
CA ARG A 264 4.27 15.48 21.81
C ARG A 264 3.90 16.62 20.87
N GLU A 265 4.80 17.60 20.71
CA GLU A 265 4.61 18.75 19.84
C GLU A 265 4.71 18.44 18.34
N LYS A 266 4.95 17.20 17.95
CA LYS A 266 4.97 16.79 16.54
C LYS A 266 4.06 15.60 16.25
N THR A 267 3.32 15.16 17.26
CA THR A 267 2.35 14.08 17.17
C THR A 267 0.93 14.63 17.14
N ALA A 268 0.15 14.17 16.16
CA ALA A 268 -1.27 14.42 16.03
C ALA A 268 -2.04 13.11 15.90
N PHE A 269 -3.29 13.13 16.37
CA PHE A 269 -4.20 12.00 16.30
C PHE A 269 -5.25 12.24 15.24
N LEU A 270 -5.61 11.16 14.55
CA LEU A 270 -6.73 11.11 13.64
C LEU A 270 -7.84 10.25 14.26
N PRO A 271 -9.12 10.52 13.95
CA PRO A 271 -10.20 9.61 14.28
C PRO A 271 -9.88 8.23 13.70
N LEU A 272 -10.00 7.16 14.51
CA LEU A 272 -9.59 5.81 14.13
C LEU A 272 -10.16 5.39 12.77
N ARG A 273 -11.47 5.61 12.57
CA ARG A 273 -12.20 5.24 11.35
C ARG A 273 -11.74 5.96 10.08
N SER A 274 -11.02 7.07 10.21
CA SER A 274 -10.53 7.82 9.05
C SER A 274 -9.45 7.08 8.26
N ILE A 275 -8.59 6.30 8.93
CA ILE A 275 -7.45 5.62 8.29
C ILE A 275 -7.18 4.20 8.84
N ASN A 276 -7.95 3.74 9.82
CA ASN A 276 -7.62 2.56 10.61
C ASN A 276 -8.84 1.94 11.33
N SER A 277 -10.03 1.96 10.71
CA SER A 277 -11.26 1.42 11.33
C SER A 277 -11.12 -0.07 11.67
N PHE A 278 -11.88 -0.54 12.67
CA PHE A 278 -11.85 -1.93 13.09
C PHE A 278 -13.05 -2.75 12.61
N PRO A 279 -12.87 -4.04 12.38
CA PRO A 279 -13.99 -4.96 12.24
C PRO A 279 -14.75 -5.11 13.56
N SER A 280 -16.02 -5.53 13.49
CA SER A 280 -16.90 -5.69 14.66
C SER A 280 -16.39 -6.66 15.73
N GLY A 281 -15.44 -7.56 15.38
CA GLY A 281 -14.83 -8.48 16.33
C GLY A 281 -13.62 -7.92 17.08
N ALA A 282 -13.08 -6.75 16.71
CA ALA A 282 -12.01 -6.09 17.46
C ALA A 282 -12.62 -5.33 18.64
N CYS A 283 -11.84 -5.03 19.69
CA CYS A 283 -12.34 -4.21 20.81
C CYS A 283 -13.74 -4.62 21.30
N SER A 284 -13.98 -5.93 21.46
CA SER A 284 -15.33 -6.48 21.68
C SER A 284 -16.02 -5.91 22.93
N GLU A 285 -15.25 -5.54 23.95
CA GLU A 285 -15.70 -4.86 25.16
C GLU A 285 -16.35 -3.49 24.88
N PHE A 286 -16.05 -2.89 23.74
CA PHE A 286 -16.54 -1.59 23.29
C PHE A 286 -17.43 -1.69 22.06
N SER A 287 -18.06 -2.85 21.81
CA SER A 287 -18.86 -3.13 20.60
C SER A 287 -19.99 -2.14 20.30
N ASP A 288 -20.50 -1.42 21.31
CA ASP A 288 -21.53 -0.39 21.15
C ASP A 288 -20.96 0.99 20.71
N ASP A 289 -19.64 1.16 20.72
CA ASP A 289 -18.98 2.42 20.39
C ASP A 289 -18.61 2.49 18.90
N ALA A 290 -19.46 3.17 18.13
CA ALA A 290 -19.31 3.37 16.70
C ALA A 290 -18.05 4.17 16.27
N ARG A 291 -17.24 4.67 17.21
CA ARG A 291 -15.96 5.34 16.90
C ARG A 291 -14.88 4.36 16.45
N TYR A 292 -14.97 3.08 16.84
CA TYR A 292 -13.96 2.08 16.49
C TYR A 292 -14.26 1.39 15.16
N PHE A 293 -15.53 1.10 14.89
CA PHE A 293 -15.92 0.10 13.90
C PHE A 293 -16.11 0.64 12.49
N TYR A 294 -15.74 -0.18 11.50
CA TYR A 294 -15.96 0.09 10.09
C TYR A 294 -17.44 0.35 9.80
N SER A 295 -17.72 1.49 9.18
CA SER A 295 -19.04 1.86 8.67
C SER A 295 -19.11 1.77 7.14
N GLU A 296 -20.00 0.92 6.64
CA GLU A 296 -20.32 0.85 5.20
C GLU A 296 -21.01 2.12 4.71
N GLU A 297 -21.84 2.76 5.55
CA GLU A 297 -22.57 3.97 5.22
C GLU A 297 -21.63 5.16 5.05
N ASP A 298 -20.70 5.33 6.00
CA ASP A 298 -19.73 6.43 5.99
C ASP A 298 -18.54 6.17 5.06
N ARG A 299 -18.44 4.95 4.51
CA ARG A 299 -17.40 4.55 3.55
C ARG A 299 -16.01 4.71 4.14
N ASP A 300 -15.78 4.10 5.30
CA ASP A 300 -14.49 4.19 5.98
C ASP A 300 -13.35 3.74 5.05
N PHE A 301 -12.24 4.49 5.08
CA PHE A 301 -11.24 4.42 4.02
C PHE A 301 -10.35 3.16 4.11
N VAL A 302 -10.05 2.73 5.33
CA VAL A 302 -9.24 1.55 5.63
C VAL A 302 -9.89 0.80 6.79
N VAL A 303 -9.94 -0.52 6.66
CA VAL A 303 -10.25 -1.45 7.75
C VAL A 303 -8.99 -2.20 8.15
N ASN A 304 -8.76 -2.34 9.45
CA ASN A 304 -7.64 -3.02 10.06
C ASN A 304 -8.18 -4.16 10.92
N MET A 305 -7.88 -5.40 10.53
CA MET A 305 -8.26 -6.59 11.28
C MET A 305 -7.34 -6.79 12.48
N ALA A 306 -7.24 -5.77 13.33
CA ALA A 306 -6.37 -5.79 14.50
C ALA A 306 -6.72 -6.96 15.43
N GLY A 307 -5.70 -7.59 16.00
CA GLY A 307 -5.89 -8.68 16.95
C GLY A 307 -6.05 -10.07 16.34
N CYS A 308 -5.65 -10.29 15.08
CA CYS A 308 -5.66 -11.63 14.45
C CYS A 308 -4.95 -12.71 15.25
N SER A 309 -3.85 -12.34 15.90
CA SER A 309 -3.05 -13.28 16.70
C SER A 309 -3.76 -13.72 18.00
N PHE A 310 -4.89 -13.12 18.35
CA PHE A 310 -5.64 -13.37 19.59
C PHE A 310 -6.93 -14.20 19.37
N GLY A 311 -6.91 -15.11 18.40
CA GLY A 311 -7.99 -16.10 18.21
C GLY A 311 -9.16 -15.65 17.34
N ARG A 312 -8.98 -14.57 16.56
CA ARG A 312 -9.99 -14.06 15.61
C ARG A 312 -9.82 -14.68 14.22
N ASP A 313 -10.93 -14.88 13.49
CA ASP A 313 -10.90 -15.34 12.10
C ASP A 313 -10.67 -14.17 11.12
N CYS A 314 -9.44 -13.65 11.13
CA CYS A 314 -9.07 -12.56 10.25
C CYS A 314 -9.08 -12.91 8.77
N TRP A 315 -8.97 -14.20 8.43
CA TRP A 315 -9.11 -14.62 7.05
C TRP A 315 -10.56 -14.44 6.58
N GLY A 316 -11.53 -14.92 7.36
CA GLY A 316 -12.94 -14.69 7.09
C GLY A 316 -13.29 -13.19 7.01
N GLU A 317 -12.74 -12.38 7.92
CA GLU A 317 -12.94 -10.93 7.91
C GLU A 317 -12.33 -10.26 6.68
N MET A 318 -11.10 -10.63 6.30
CA MET A 318 -10.46 -10.21 5.05
C MET A 318 -11.34 -10.48 3.83
N GLN A 319 -11.92 -11.68 3.76
CA GLN A 319 -12.83 -12.04 2.67
C GLN A 319 -14.12 -11.23 2.71
N HIS A 320 -14.70 -11.03 3.89
CA HIS A 320 -15.92 -10.27 4.08
C HIS A 320 -15.76 -8.82 3.60
N TYR A 321 -14.76 -8.09 4.11
CA TYR A 321 -14.50 -6.71 3.69
C TYR A 321 -14.03 -6.63 2.23
N GLY A 322 -13.27 -7.62 1.75
CA GLY A 322 -12.95 -7.73 0.32
C GLY A 322 -14.20 -7.79 -0.56
N SER A 323 -15.22 -8.54 -0.14
CA SER A 323 -16.50 -8.64 -0.86
C SER A 323 -17.30 -7.33 -0.86
N ILE A 324 -17.29 -6.62 0.27
CA ILE A 324 -17.91 -5.28 0.41
C ILE A 324 -17.23 -4.30 -0.56
N MET A 325 -15.90 -4.23 -0.52
CA MET A 325 -15.08 -3.39 -1.41
C MET A 325 -15.40 -3.69 -2.90
N GLU A 326 -15.47 -4.96 -3.29
CA GLU A 326 -15.83 -5.33 -4.66
C GLU A 326 -17.25 -4.90 -5.04
N SER A 327 -18.23 -5.08 -4.14
CA SER A 327 -19.62 -4.69 -4.38
C SER A 327 -19.73 -3.19 -4.63
N HIS A 328 -18.97 -2.40 -3.86
CA HIS A 328 -18.85 -0.96 -3.97
C HIS A 328 -18.22 -0.53 -5.30
N ALA A 329 -17.17 -1.22 -5.74
CA ALA A 329 -16.54 -0.96 -7.04
C ALA A 329 -17.46 -1.31 -8.24
N LYS A 330 -18.23 -2.41 -8.15
CA LYS A 330 -19.15 -2.85 -9.22
C LYS A 330 -20.35 -1.92 -9.41
N ARG A 331 -20.87 -1.31 -8.33
CA ARG A 331 -22.00 -0.36 -8.39
C ARG A 331 -21.72 0.88 -9.24
N TRP A 332 -20.46 1.32 -9.35
CA TRP A 332 -20.09 2.49 -10.16
C TRP A 332 -20.21 2.23 -11.68
N TRP A 333 -19.78 1.05 -12.16
CA TRP A 333 -19.81 0.71 -13.60
C TRP A 333 -21.21 0.37 -14.13
N ARG A 334 -22.09 -0.22 -13.32
CA ARG A 334 -23.48 -0.53 -13.72
C ARG A 334 -24.41 0.69 -13.79
N ARG A 335 -24.04 1.85 -13.24
CA ARG A 335 -24.81 3.10 -13.38
C ARG A 335 -24.62 3.79 -14.74
N MET A 336 -23.65 3.33 -15.53
CA MET A 336 -23.32 3.88 -16.85
C MET A 336 -23.90 3.06 -18.02
N TYR A 337 -24.66 1.99 -17.73
CA TYR A 337 -25.31 1.12 -18.73
C TYR A 337 -26.74 0.77 -18.33
#